data_AF-A0A969RGQ0-F1
#
_entry.id   AF-A0A969RGQ0-F1
#
_cell.length_a   1.000
_cell.length_b   1.000
_cell.length_c   1.000
_cell.angle_alpha   90.00
_cell.angle_beta   90.00
_cell.angle_gamma   90.00
#
_symmetry.space_group_name_H-M   'P 1'
#
loop_
_entity.id
_entity.type
_entity.pdbx_description
1 polymer ?
#
loop_
_entity_poly.entity_id
_entity_poly.type
_entity_poly.pdbx_seq_one_letter_code
_entity_poly.pdbx_strand_id
1 'polypeptide(L)'
;MSQQTYVPTLLNLFRQFGYDGVTLSKISQATGLGKASLYHHFPGGKEEMVETVLASLEKGLEQIILEVVQSEGDALTRLQQMCDRLSKAYEQGQKPCVLAALMLGSAKDIFQERVQILLQLWINAI
;
A
#
# COMPACT_ATOMS: atom_id res chain seq x y z
N MET A 1 1.28 12.73 -16.87
CA MET A 1 2.13 12.01 -15.89
C MET A 1 1.46 10.67 -15.61
N SER A 2 2.19 9.64 -15.20
CA SER A 2 1.57 8.34 -14.89
C SER A 2 0.92 8.35 -13.50
N GLN A 3 -0.08 7.49 -13.28
CA GLN A 3 -0.70 7.30 -11.96
C GLN A 3 0.33 6.97 -10.86
N GLN A 4 1.39 6.24 -11.24
CA GLN A 4 2.48 5.84 -10.34
C GLN A 4 3.19 7.01 -9.67
N THR A 5 3.23 8.19 -10.32
CA THR A 5 3.83 9.41 -9.74
C THR A 5 3.17 9.82 -8.42
N TYR A 6 1.87 9.52 -8.23
CA TYR A 6 1.11 9.96 -7.06
C TYR A 6 1.03 8.92 -5.94
N VAL A 7 1.49 7.69 -6.18
CA VAL A 7 1.38 6.58 -5.22
C VAL A 7 1.98 6.90 -3.85
N PRO A 8 3.19 7.49 -3.71
CA PRO A 8 3.74 7.79 -2.38
C PRO A 8 2.85 8.74 -1.57
N THR A 9 2.28 9.75 -2.23
CA THR A 9 1.37 10.71 -1.62
C THR A 9 0.04 10.06 -1.23
N LEU A 10 -0.54 9.26 -2.13
CA LEU A 10 -1.79 8.53 -1.89
C LEU A 10 -1.62 7.52 -0.74
N LEU A 11 -0.53 6.75 -0.75
CA LEU A 11 -0.20 5.80 0.31
C LEU A 11 -0.12 6.48 1.67
N ASN A 12 0.57 7.61 1.77
CA ASN A 12 0.66 8.36 3.02
C ASN A 12 -0.71 8.86 3.49
N LEU A 13 -1.54 9.38 2.58
CA LEU A 13 -2.90 9.81 2.91
C LEU A 13 -3.76 8.66 3.44
N PHE A 14 -3.78 7.52 2.74
CA PHE A 14 -4.60 6.37 3.15
C PHE A 14 -4.09 5.73 4.45
N ARG A 15 -2.77 5.73 4.69
CA ARG A 15 -2.20 5.31 5.99
C ARG A 15 -2.68 6.21 7.13
N GLN A 16 -2.69 7.52 6.92
CA GLN A 16 -2.95 8.48 7.99
C GLN A 16 -4.44 8.68 8.27
N PHE A 17 -5.28 8.65 7.24
CA PHE A 17 -6.69 9.03 7.35
C PHE A 17 -7.66 7.89 6.99
N GLY A 18 -7.16 6.72 6.57
CA GLY A 18 -7.98 5.62 6.06
C GLY A 18 -8.68 5.95 4.74
N TYR A 19 -9.47 5.02 4.22
CA TYR A 19 -10.24 5.25 2.98
C TYR A 19 -11.33 6.30 3.20
N ASP A 20 -12.14 6.15 4.25
CA ASP A 20 -13.30 7.00 4.53
C ASP A 20 -12.91 8.45 4.87
N GLY A 21 -11.80 8.63 5.59
CA GLY A 21 -11.29 9.95 5.98
C GLY A 21 -10.55 10.71 4.87
N VAL A 22 -10.24 10.06 3.74
CA VAL A 22 -9.62 10.72 2.58
C VAL A 22 -10.69 11.18 1.60
N THR A 23 -10.79 12.50 1.42
CA THR A 23 -11.65 13.12 0.41
C THR A 23 -10.85 13.47 -0.85
N LEU A 24 -11.52 13.56 -2.00
CA LEU A 24 -10.89 14.02 -3.26
C LEU A 24 -10.27 15.43 -3.12
N SER A 25 -10.83 16.28 -2.26
CA SER A 25 -10.24 17.60 -1.97
C SER A 25 -8.91 17.49 -1.25
N LYS A 26 -8.79 16.58 -0.28
CA LYS A 26 -7.54 16.33 0.45
C LYS A 26 -6.48 15.71 -0.47
N ILE A 27 -6.89 14.80 -1.37
CA ILE A 27 -6.01 14.24 -2.41
C ILE A 27 -5.55 15.34 -3.37
N SER A 28 -6.46 16.19 -3.84
CA SER A 28 -6.16 17.32 -4.72
C SER A 28 -5.12 18.26 -4.10
N GLN A 29 -5.31 18.62 -2.82
CA GLN A 29 -4.36 19.45 -2.09
C GLN A 29 -2.98 18.79 -1.95
N ALA A 30 -2.93 17.49 -1.62
CA ALA A 30 -1.66 16.80 -1.40
C ALA A 30 -0.89 16.49 -2.69
N THR A 31 -1.61 16.28 -3.80
CA THR A 31 -1.02 15.95 -5.11
C THR A 31 -0.77 17.18 -5.98
N GLY A 32 -1.36 18.33 -5.64
CA GLY A 32 -1.36 19.54 -6.46
C GLY A 32 -2.27 19.45 -7.70
N LEU A 33 -2.97 18.33 -7.91
CA LEU A 33 -3.88 18.15 -9.03
C LEU A 33 -5.23 18.79 -8.76
N GLY A 34 -5.81 19.46 -9.77
CA GLY A 34 -7.22 19.84 -9.71
C GLY A 34 -8.16 18.62 -9.77
N LYS A 35 -9.41 18.75 -9.31
CA LYS A 35 -10.40 17.65 -9.33
C LYS A 35 -10.59 17.04 -10.72
N ALA A 36 -10.70 17.87 -11.77
CA ALA A 36 -10.82 17.37 -13.14
C ALA A 36 -9.59 16.56 -13.58
N SER A 37 -8.39 17.01 -13.20
CA SER A 37 -7.15 16.27 -13.46
C SER A 37 -7.09 14.96 -12.68
N LEU A 38 -7.59 14.92 -11.44
CA LEU A 38 -7.69 13.66 -10.70
C LEU A 38 -8.58 12.64 -11.41
N TYR A 39 -9.76 13.03 -11.87
CA TYR A 39 -10.64 12.13 -12.64
C TYR A 39 -10.06 11.76 -14.00
N HIS A 40 -9.25 12.62 -14.62
CA HIS A 40 -8.54 12.26 -15.84
C HIS A 40 -7.47 11.20 -15.60
N HIS A 41 -6.71 11.32 -14.50
CA HIS A 41 -5.67 10.33 -14.16
C HIS A 41 -6.25 9.07 -13.53
N PHE A 42 -7.35 9.18 -12.78
CA PHE A 42 -8.02 8.08 -12.08
C PHE A 42 -9.53 8.15 -12.37
N PRO A 43 -9.98 7.68 -13.55
CA PRO A 43 -11.39 7.67 -13.93
C PRO A 43 -12.31 6.95 -12.94
N GLY A 44 -11.83 5.87 -12.31
CA GLY A 44 -12.49 5.12 -11.24
C GLY A 44 -12.42 5.81 -9.86
N GLY A 45 -11.84 7.01 -9.79
CA GLY A 45 -11.84 7.85 -8.60
C GLY A 45 -11.03 7.25 -7.45
N LYS A 46 -11.56 7.39 -6.22
CA LYS A 46 -10.83 7.04 -5.00
C LYS A 46 -10.54 5.54 -4.91
N GLU A 47 -11.41 4.69 -5.44
CA GLU A 47 -11.22 3.23 -5.47
C GLU A 47 -10.03 2.86 -6.36
N GLU A 48 -9.98 3.41 -7.58
CA GLU A 48 -8.84 3.19 -8.48
C GLU A 48 -7.52 3.73 -7.88
N MET A 49 -7.57 4.84 -7.14
CA MET A 49 -6.40 5.35 -6.42
C MET A 49 -5.90 4.37 -5.36
N VAL A 50 -6.79 3.71 -4.61
CA VAL A 50 -6.43 2.65 -3.64
C VAL A 50 -5.88 1.43 -4.38
N GLU A 51 -6.52 0.98 -5.45
CA GLU A 51 -6.03 -0.16 -6.25
C GLU A 51 -4.64 0.11 -6.83
N THR A 52 -4.38 1.34 -7.29
CA THR A 52 -3.04 1.75 -7.74
C THR A 52 -2.01 1.66 -6.62
N VAL A 53 -2.39 2.06 -5.40
CA VAL A 53 -1.54 1.93 -4.21
C VAL A 53 -1.31 0.45 -3.86
N LEU A 54 -2.35 -0.39 -3.88
CA LEU A 54 -2.24 -1.83 -3.61
C LEU A 54 -1.37 -2.55 -4.64
N ALA A 55 -1.50 -2.23 -5.92
CA ALA A 55 -0.64 -2.77 -6.97
C ALA A 55 0.84 -2.35 -6.81
N SER A 56 1.10 -1.13 -6.34
CA SER A 56 2.47 -0.71 -6.02
C SER A 56 3.00 -1.36 -4.75
N LEU A 57 2.14 -1.63 -3.76
CA LEU A 57 2.51 -2.34 -2.54
C LEU A 57 2.85 -3.80 -2.84
N GLU A 58 2.10 -4.46 -3.72
CA GLU A 58 2.40 -5.82 -4.18
C GLU A 58 3.84 -5.95 -4.67
N LYS A 59 4.24 -5.07 -5.60
CA LYS A 59 5.64 -4.99 -6.09
C LYS A 59 6.66 -4.69 -4.98
N GLY A 60 6.28 -3.85 -4.01
CA GLY A 60 7.13 -3.57 -2.86
C GLY A 60 7.30 -4.78 -1.94
N LEU A 61 6.25 -5.58 -1.74
CA LEU A 61 6.29 -6.80 -0.95
C LEU A 61 7.18 -7.86 -1.61
N GLU A 62 7.15 -7.99 -2.94
CA GLU A 62 8.07 -8.88 -3.66
C GLU A 62 9.53 -8.59 -3.29
N GLN A 63 9.94 -7.32 -3.30
CA GLN A 63 11.31 -6.90 -3.00
C GLN A 63 11.69 -6.98 -1.51
N ILE A 64 10.74 -6.65 -0.63
CA ILE A 64 11.00 -6.58 0.82
C ILE A 64 10.96 -7.97 1.45
N ILE A 65 10.07 -8.83 0.96
CA ILE A 65 9.73 -10.12 1.56
C ILE A 65 10.20 -11.26 0.66
N LEU A 66 9.60 -11.41 -0.53
CA LEU A 66 9.74 -12.64 -1.34
C LEU A 66 11.18 -12.90 -1.74
N GLU A 67 11.88 -11.88 -2.25
CA GLU A 67 13.29 -11.99 -2.61
C GLU A 67 14.18 -12.40 -1.43
N VAL A 68 13.85 -11.98 -0.21
CA VAL A 68 14.63 -12.30 0.99
C VAL A 68 14.35 -13.72 1.46
N VAL A 69 13.08 -14.10 1.59
CA VAL A 69 12.70 -15.42 2.10
C VAL A 69 13.08 -16.53 1.13
N GLN A 70 13.20 -16.24 -0.17
CA GLN A 70 13.65 -17.17 -1.21
C GLN A 70 15.16 -17.17 -1.45
N SER A 71 15.90 -16.24 -0.83
CA SER A 71 17.37 -16.18 -0.97
C SER A 71 18.06 -17.40 -0.35
N GLU A 72 19.34 -17.58 -0.67
CA GLU A 72 20.17 -18.61 -0.05
C GLU A 72 20.53 -18.25 1.40
N GLY A 73 20.72 -19.27 2.24
CA GLY A 73 21.10 -19.12 3.65
C GLY A 73 20.17 -19.85 4.62
N ASP A 74 20.48 -19.76 5.91
CA ASP A 74 19.64 -20.38 6.93
C ASP A 74 18.32 -19.62 7.13
N ALA A 75 17.27 -20.34 7.53
CA ALA A 75 15.93 -19.80 7.65
C ALA A 75 15.83 -18.64 8.66
N LEU A 76 16.59 -18.69 9.75
CA LEU A 76 16.56 -17.65 10.78
C LEU A 76 17.18 -16.35 10.27
N THR A 77 18.31 -16.42 9.56
CA THR A 77 18.93 -15.26 8.93
C THR A 77 18.01 -14.60 7.91
N ARG A 78 17.32 -15.39 7.06
CA ARG A 78 16.35 -14.83 6.09
C ARG A 78 15.17 -14.17 6.77
N LEU A 79 14.64 -14.78 7.83
CA LEU A 79 13.56 -14.20 8.63
C LEU A 79 14.00 -12.87 9.28
N GLN A 80 15.19 -12.83 9.87
CA GLN A 80 15.77 -11.63 10.48
C GLN A 80 15.90 -10.50 9.46
N GLN A 81 16.45 -10.80 8.27
CA GLN A 81 16.59 -9.83 7.19
C GLN A 81 15.24 -9.30 6.70
N MET A 82 14.22 -10.16 6.58
CA MET A 82 12.86 -9.75 6.22
C MET A 82 12.29 -8.80 7.28
N CYS A 83 12.43 -9.14 8.57
CA CYS A 83 12.01 -8.28 9.68
C CYS A 83 12.70 -6.92 9.65
N ASP A 84 14.02 -6.86 9.39
CA ASP A 84 14.77 -5.62 9.32
C ASP A 84 14.31 -4.73 8.15
N ARG A 85 14.05 -5.31 6.97
CA ARG A 85 13.53 -4.57 5.81
C ARG A 85 12.11 -4.06 6.06
N LEU A 86 11.24 -4.87 6.66
CA LEU A 86 9.90 -4.45 7.07
C LEU A 86 9.96 -3.30 8.08
N SER A 87 10.77 -3.43 9.13
CA SER A 87 10.97 -2.39 10.13
C SER A 87 11.39 -1.06 9.49
N LYS A 88 12.34 -1.10 8.55
CA LYS A 88 12.76 0.10 7.80
C LYS A 88 11.63 0.67 6.93
N ALA A 89 10.88 -0.16 6.21
CA ALA A 89 9.77 0.28 5.35
C ALA A 89 8.64 0.95 6.14
N TYR A 90 8.47 0.55 7.40
CA TYR A 90 7.50 1.11 8.34
C TYR A 90 8.06 2.24 9.22
N GLU A 91 9.27 2.76 8.92
CA GLU A 91 9.96 3.76 9.74
C GLU A 91 9.98 3.37 11.22
N GLN A 92 10.41 2.14 11.51
CA GLN A 92 10.50 1.58 12.87
C GLN A 92 9.15 1.63 13.62
N GLY A 93 8.05 1.47 12.88
CA GLY A 93 6.69 1.45 13.42
C GLY A 93 6.00 2.81 13.47
N GLN A 94 6.63 3.89 12.99
CA GLN A 94 6.01 5.23 12.95
C GLN A 94 4.96 5.37 11.86
N LYS A 95 4.98 4.53 10.82
CA LYS A 95 3.98 4.55 9.75
C LYS A 95 2.86 3.54 10.01
N PRO A 96 1.58 3.94 9.95
CA PRO A 96 0.46 3.01 9.99
C PRO A 96 0.49 2.00 8.83
N CYS A 97 -0.05 0.80 9.07
CA CYS A 97 -0.26 -0.20 8.03
C CYS A 97 -1.48 0.14 7.19
N VAL A 98 -1.27 0.36 5.89
CA VAL A 98 -2.34 0.65 4.93
C VAL A 98 -3.27 -0.56 4.75
N LEU A 99 -2.75 -1.79 4.77
CA LEU A 99 -3.57 -2.99 4.68
C LEU A 99 -4.52 -3.07 5.89
N ALA A 100 -4.02 -2.78 7.09
CA ALA A 100 -4.86 -2.71 8.29
C ALA A 100 -5.89 -1.58 8.22
N ALA A 101 -5.50 -0.39 7.73
CA ALA A 101 -6.40 0.74 7.58
C ALA A 101 -7.54 0.46 6.59
N LEU A 102 -7.29 -0.35 5.56
CA LEU A 102 -8.31 -0.77 4.60
C LEU A 102 -9.25 -1.86 5.14
N MET A 103 -8.91 -2.52 6.25
CA MET A 103 -9.79 -3.51 6.90
C MET A 103 -10.75 -2.87 7.92
N LEU A 104 -10.84 -1.54 7.95
CA LEU A 104 -11.70 -0.76 8.84
C LEU A 104 -12.78 -0.04 8.04
N GLY A 105 -13.96 0.13 8.65
CA GLY A 105 -15.05 0.92 8.07
C GLY A 105 -15.55 0.37 6.73
N SER A 106 -15.98 1.27 5.84
CA SER A 106 -16.55 0.87 4.54
C SER A 106 -15.50 0.32 3.58
N ALA A 107 -14.23 0.64 3.80
CA ALA A 107 -13.10 0.18 3.00
C ALA A 107 -13.01 -1.35 2.96
N LYS A 108 -13.37 -2.00 4.07
CA LYS A 108 -13.30 -3.45 4.19
C LYS A 108 -14.15 -4.13 3.13
N ASP A 109 -15.40 -3.67 2.96
CA ASP A 109 -16.34 -4.28 2.02
C ASP A 109 -15.88 -4.14 0.55
N ILE A 110 -15.02 -3.17 0.27
CA ILE A 110 -14.50 -2.89 -1.07
C ILE A 110 -13.18 -3.63 -1.32
N PHE A 111 -12.27 -3.66 -0.35
CA PHE A 111 -10.87 -4.08 -0.56
C PHE A 111 -10.47 -5.37 0.18
N GLN A 112 -11.36 -6.01 0.94
CA GLN A 112 -11.02 -7.22 1.71
C GLN A 112 -10.40 -8.32 0.86
N GLU A 113 -10.98 -8.62 -0.30
CA GLU A 113 -10.45 -9.67 -1.19
C GLU A 113 -9.02 -9.34 -1.66
N ARG A 114 -8.79 -8.07 -2.05
CA ARG A 114 -7.48 -7.62 -2.51
C ARG A 114 -6.43 -7.68 -1.40
N VAL A 115 -6.78 -7.27 -0.18
CA VAL A 115 -5.89 -7.37 0.98
C VAL A 115 -5.60 -8.82 1.34
N GLN A 116 -6.61 -9.70 1.28
CA GLN A 116 -6.43 -11.13 1.52
C GLN A 116 -5.43 -11.75 0.53
N ILE A 117 -5.52 -11.41 -0.76
CA ILE A 117 -4.57 -11.88 -1.78
C ILE A 117 -3.13 -11.48 -1.42
N LEU A 118 -2.89 -10.21 -1.08
CA LEU A 118 -1.55 -9.72 -0.74
C LEU A 118 -0.97 -10.41 0.50
N LEU A 119 -1.79 -10.62 1.54
CA LEU A 119 -1.35 -11.34 2.74
C LEU A 119 -1.09 -12.82 2.45
N GLN A 120 -1.89 -13.45 1.60
CA GLN A 120 -1.68 -14.86 1.24
C GLN A 120 -0.40 -15.07 0.42
N LEU A 121 -0.03 -14.12 -0.46
CA LEU A 121 1.25 -14.14 -1.16
C LEU A 121 2.42 -14.17 -0.17
N TRP A 122 2.33 -13.39 0.91
CA TRP A 122 3.34 -13.40 1.96
C TRP A 122 3.33 -14.69 2.77
N ILE A 123 2.16 -15.12 3.28
CA ILE A 123 2.03 -16.33 4.12
C ILE A 123 2.56 -17.57 3.39
N ASN A 124 2.30 -17.69 2.09
CA ASN A 124 2.76 -18.84 1.30
C ASN A 124 4.26 -18.82 1.00
N ALA A 125 4.94 -17.70 1.21
CA ALA A 125 6.36 -17.54 0.88
C ALA A 125 7.29 -17.83 2.05
N ILE A 126 6.76 -17.90 3.28
CA ILE A 126 7.49 -18.31 4.49
C ILE A 126 7.24 -19.79 4.74
#